data_AF-A0A351H6E1-F1
#
_entry.id   AF-A0A351H6E1-F1
#
_cell.length_a   1.000
_cell.length_b   1.000
_cell.length_c   1.000
_cell.angle_alpha   90.00
_cell.angle_beta   90.00
_cell.angle_gamma   90.00
#
_symmetry.space_group_name_H-M   'P 1'
#
loop_
_entity.id
_entity.type
_entity.pdbx_description
1 polymer ?
#
loop_
_entity_poly.entity_id
_entity_poly.type
_entity_poly.pdbx_seq_one_letter_code
_entity_poly.pdbx_strand_id
1 'polypeptide(L)'
;MTTAAAAAVAVAAENLSGKKTEIKWVNDVLINGKKICGILTEAALDVESGSLDYAVLGIGINAYTPSGGFPEEIKNIAGAVFEQKAADLRNRLAAEVLKSFYGFYSSLEGRGFLEEYRRRSAVIGKRISVISRDG
;
A
#
# COMPACT_ATOMS: atom_id res chain seq x y z
N MET A 1 2.51 9.01 7.38
CA MET A 1 3.02 8.81 6.01
C MET A 1 2.64 7.45 5.44
N THR A 2 2.98 6.34 6.10
CA THR A 2 2.69 4.96 5.64
C THR A 2 1.20 4.71 5.38
N THR A 3 0.32 5.17 6.26
CA THR A 3 -1.14 5.06 6.10
C THR A 3 -1.67 5.86 4.90
N ALA A 4 -1.12 7.06 4.64
CA ALA A 4 -1.44 7.85 3.45
C ALA A 4 -0.98 7.15 2.16
N ALA A 5 0.20 6.53 2.18
CA ALA A 5 0.70 5.72 1.06
C ALA A 5 -0.20 4.51 0.78
N ALA A 6 -0.63 3.79 1.82
CA ALA A 6 -1.54 2.67 1.68
C ALA A 6 -2.89 3.09 1.09
N ALA A 7 -3.45 4.21 1.56
CA ALA A 7 -4.67 4.77 0.99
C ALA A 7 -4.47 5.15 -0.49
N ALA A 8 -3.36 5.80 -0.84
CA ALA A 8 -3.05 6.21 -2.21
C ALA A 8 -2.93 5.02 -3.17
N VAL A 9 -2.21 3.97 -2.76
CA VAL A 9 -2.09 2.75 -3.56
C VAL A 9 -3.44 2.05 -3.71
N ALA A 10 -4.22 1.97 -2.63
CA ALA A 10 -5.54 1.34 -2.67
C ALA A 10 -6.52 2.08 -3.60
N VAL A 11 -6.54 3.42 -3.57
CA VAL A 11 -7.32 4.27 -4.49
C VAL A 11 -6.87 4.05 -5.94
N ALA A 12 -5.56 4.16 -6.20
CA ALA A 12 -5.02 4.04 -7.56
C ALA A 12 -5.27 2.66 -8.18
N ALA A 13 -5.04 1.59 -7.40
CA ALA A 13 -5.28 0.23 -7.86
C ALA A 13 -6.77 -0.04 -8.09
N GLU A 14 -7.67 0.45 -7.22
CA GLU A 14 -9.13 0.33 -7.40
C GLU A 14 -9.59 1.07 -8.66
N ASN A 15 -9.15 2.32 -8.85
CA ASN A 15 -9.50 3.15 -10.02
C ASN A 15 -9.08 2.51 -11.35
N LEU A 16 -7.89 1.90 -11.40
CA LEU A 16 -7.33 1.37 -12.65
C LEU A 16 -7.74 -0.08 -12.94
N SER A 17 -7.96 -0.89 -11.91
CA SER A 17 -8.34 -2.30 -12.08
C SER A 17 -9.85 -2.53 -12.05
N GLY A 18 -10.63 -1.58 -11.49
CA GLY A 18 -12.05 -1.75 -11.20
C GLY A 18 -12.34 -2.75 -10.07
N LYS A 19 -11.30 -3.24 -9.38
CA LYS A 19 -11.41 -4.23 -8.31
C LYS A 19 -11.35 -3.55 -6.96
N LYS A 20 -12.20 -4.00 -6.04
CA LYS A 20 -12.19 -3.50 -4.66
C LYS A 20 -10.83 -3.78 -4.00
N THR A 21 -10.26 -2.76 -3.38
CA THR A 21 -9.02 -2.88 -2.61
C THR A 21 -9.29 -2.89 -1.11
N GLU A 22 -8.44 -3.60 -0.38
CA GLU A 22 -8.45 -3.65 1.08
C GLU A 22 -7.06 -3.33 1.61
N ILE A 23 -6.98 -2.77 2.82
CA ILE A 23 -5.74 -2.44 3.50
C ILE A 23 -5.64 -3.33 4.73
N LYS A 24 -4.68 -4.24 4.71
CA LYS A 24 -4.30 -5.03 5.89
C LYS A 24 -3.32 -4.19 6.71
N TRP A 25 -3.77 -3.83 7.90
CA TRP A 25 -3.02 -2.93 8.77
C TRP A 25 -1.60 -3.47 9.07
N VAL A 26 -0.56 -2.64 9.00
CA VAL A 26 -0.53 -1.24 8.53
C VAL A 26 -0.21 -1.07 7.04
N ASN A 27 0.46 -2.05 6.43
CA ASN A 27 1.40 -1.81 5.34
C ASN A 27 1.04 -2.47 4.01
N ASP A 28 -0.02 -3.28 3.99
CA ASP A 28 -0.30 -4.16 2.86
C ASP A 28 -1.61 -3.76 2.19
N VAL A 29 -1.60 -3.67 0.86
CA VAL A 29 -2.81 -3.54 0.05
C VAL A 29 -3.14 -4.88 -0.56
N LEU A 30 -4.41 -5.25 -0.51
CA LEU A 30 -4.95 -6.52 -0.99
C LEU A 30 -6.00 -6.30 -2.09
N ILE A 31 -6.09 -7.26 -3.00
CA ILE A 31 -7.23 -7.48 -3.89
C ILE A 31 -7.66 -8.94 -3.72
N ASN A 32 -8.94 -9.18 -3.46
CA ASN A 32 -9.50 -10.52 -3.24
C ASN A 32 -8.73 -11.32 -2.16
N GLY A 33 -8.35 -10.66 -1.06
CA GLY A 33 -7.55 -11.27 0.02
C GLY A 33 -6.08 -11.54 -0.30
N LYS A 34 -5.61 -11.23 -1.53
CA LYS A 34 -4.21 -11.44 -1.95
C LYS A 34 -3.43 -10.13 -1.99
N LYS A 35 -2.22 -10.13 -1.45
CA LYS A 35 -1.33 -8.98 -1.36
C LYS A 35 -0.83 -8.54 -2.73
N ILE A 36 -1.17 -7.32 -3.10
CA ILE A 36 -0.72 -6.66 -4.33
C ILE A 36 0.37 -5.62 -4.08
N CYS A 37 0.49 -5.12 -2.84
CA CYS A 37 1.47 -4.11 -2.48
C CYS A 37 1.96 -4.30 -1.05
N GLY A 38 3.26 -4.04 -0.83
CA GLY A 38 3.85 -3.82 0.48
C GLY A 38 4.47 -2.43 0.56
N ILE A 39 4.32 -1.79 1.71
CA ILE A 39 4.80 -0.43 1.97
C ILE A 39 5.73 -0.45 3.17
N LEU A 40 6.88 0.21 3.05
CA LEU A 40 7.85 0.36 4.12
C LEU A 40 8.19 1.85 4.28
N THR A 41 8.27 2.31 5.51
CA THR A 41 8.77 3.65 5.82
C THR A 41 9.92 3.53 6.79
N GLU A 42 11.10 3.98 6.36
CA GLU A 42 12.30 4.04 7.18
C GLU A 42 12.60 5.50 7.47
N ALA A 43 13.01 5.81 8.70
CA ALA A 43 13.25 7.17 9.16
C ALA A 43 14.65 7.27 9.76
N ALA A 44 15.37 8.34 9.41
CA ALA A 44 16.59 8.74 10.10
C ALA A 44 16.26 9.92 11.02
N LEU A 45 16.75 9.86 12.24
CA LEU A 45 16.61 10.92 13.22
C LEU A 45 17.96 11.62 13.37
N ASP A 46 17.92 12.94 13.43
CA ASP A 46 19.07 13.73 13.85
C ASP A 46 19.30 13.52 15.36
N VAL A 47 20.51 13.10 15.71
CA VAL A 47 20.82 12.64 17.08
C VAL A 47 20.92 13.81 18.06
N GLU A 48 21.34 14.99 17.60
CA GLU A 48 21.52 16.17 18.45
C GLU A 48 20.19 16.86 18.80
N SER A 49 19.30 16.98 17.82
CA SER A 49 17.98 17.61 17.98
C SER A 49 16.87 16.63 18.32
N GLY A 50 17.08 15.32 18.13
CA GLY A 50 16.04 14.30 18.24
C GLY A 50 14.92 14.42 17.19
N SER A 51 15.12 15.28 16.19
CA SER A 51 14.14 15.55 15.14
C SER A 51 14.29 14.59 13.95
N LEU A 52 13.25 14.48 13.13
CA LEU A 52 13.30 13.70 11.90
C LEU A 52 14.20 14.42 10.88
N ASP A 53 15.28 13.77 10.45
CA ASP A 53 16.15 14.28 9.39
C ASP A 53 15.51 13.97 8.02
N TYR A 54 15.27 12.69 7.74
CA TYR A 54 14.54 12.26 6.55
C TYR A 54 13.76 10.97 6.78
N ALA A 55 12.82 10.71 5.87
CA ALA A 55 12.12 9.43 5.79
C ALA A 55 12.08 8.93 4.35
N VAL A 56 12.38 7.64 4.18
CA VAL A 56 12.32 6.93 2.90
C VAL A 56 11.06 6.09 2.87
N LEU A 57 10.19 6.36 1.90
CA LEU A 57 8.96 5.60 1.67
C LEU A 57 9.14 4.65 0.49
N GLY A 58 9.28 3.35 0.77
CA GLY A 58 9.29 2.28 -0.22
C GLY A 58 7.87 1.78 -0.50
N ILE A 59 7.49 1.74 -1.78
CA ILE A 59 6.20 1.17 -2.25
C ILE A 59 6.49 0.12 -3.32
N GLY A 60 6.34 -1.16 -2.98
CA GLY A 60 6.46 -2.27 -3.92
C GLY A 60 5.08 -2.74 -4.38
N ILE A 61 4.78 -2.66 -5.67
CA ILE A 61 3.48 -3.06 -6.25
C ILE A 61 3.65 -4.16 -7.30
N ASN A 62 2.94 -5.27 -7.11
CA ASN A 62 2.77 -6.30 -8.12
C ASN A 62 1.79 -5.81 -9.19
N ALA A 63 2.29 -5.17 -10.24
CA ALA A 63 1.42 -4.73 -11.35
C ALA A 63 0.79 -5.92 -12.09
N TYR A 64 1.55 -7.00 -12.28
CA TYR A 64 1.14 -8.20 -13.00
C TYR A 64 1.61 -9.46 -12.27
N THR A 65 0.93 -10.57 -12.52
CA THR A 65 1.45 -11.90 -12.16
C THR A 65 2.71 -12.20 -12.99
N PRO A 66 3.78 -12.74 -12.38
CA PRO A 66 4.97 -13.14 -13.12
C PRO A 66 4.65 -14.23 -14.17
N SER A 67 5.46 -14.34 -15.24
CA SER A 67 5.19 -15.29 -16.33
C SER A 67 5.18 -16.76 -15.90
N GLY A 68 5.92 -17.11 -14.84
CA GLY A 68 5.92 -18.44 -14.23
C GLY A 68 4.99 -18.57 -13.03
N GLY A 69 4.13 -17.58 -12.80
CA GLY A 69 3.35 -17.46 -11.56
C GLY A 69 4.16 -16.96 -10.38
N PHE A 70 3.49 -16.82 -9.24
CA PHE A 70 4.17 -16.56 -7.97
C PHE A 70 4.81 -17.86 -7.43
N PRO A 71 5.93 -17.78 -6.68
CA PRO A 71 6.49 -18.93 -5.97
C PRO A 71 5.44 -19.65 -5.12
N GLU A 72 5.53 -20.99 -5.02
CA GLU A 72 4.53 -21.82 -4.33
C GLU A 72 4.29 -21.37 -2.88
N GLU A 73 5.34 -20.92 -2.19
CA GLU A 73 5.29 -20.38 -0.82
C GLU A 73 4.31 -19.21 -0.65
N ILE A 74 4.12 -18.40 -1.70
CA ILE A 74 3.29 -17.19 -1.65
C ILE A 74 2.12 -17.19 -2.63
N LYS A 75 1.97 -18.23 -3.47
CA LYS A 75 0.96 -18.30 -4.55
C LYS A 75 -0.48 -18.07 -4.10
N ASN A 76 -0.80 -18.50 -2.88
CA ASN A 76 -2.14 -18.34 -2.30
C ASN A 76 -2.37 -16.97 -1.67
N ILE A 77 -1.31 -16.24 -1.33
CA ILE A 77 -1.37 -14.96 -0.62
C ILE A 77 -0.90 -13.76 -1.44
N ALA A 78 -0.21 -13.97 -2.56
CA ALA A 78 0.27 -12.92 -3.46
C ALA A 78 -0.68 -12.74 -4.64
N GLY A 79 -0.93 -11.48 -5.00
CA GLY A 79 -1.77 -11.07 -6.11
C GLY A 79 -1.12 -9.96 -6.92
N ALA A 80 -1.81 -9.54 -7.96
CA ALA A 80 -1.40 -8.41 -8.81
C ALA A 80 -2.58 -7.49 -9.13
N VAL A 81 -2.28 -6.24 -9.49
CA VAL A 81 -3.28 -5.22 -9.83
C VAL A 81 -4.04 -5.60 -11.11
N PHE A 82 -3.31 -5.99 -12.16
CA PHE A 82 -3.85 -6.28 -13.47
C PHE A 82 -3.71 -7.75 -13.83
N GLU A 83 -4.72 -8.30 -14.51
CA GLU A 83 -4.70 -9.69 -15.00
C GLU A 83 -3.94 -9.83 -16.32
N GLN A 84 -4.07 -8.81 -17.18
CA GLN A 84 -3.47 -8.81 -18.51
C GLN A 84 -2.50 -7.65 -18.63
N LYS A 85 -1.39 -7.90 -19.31
CA LYS A 85 -0.44 -6.84 -19.67
C LYS A 85 -1.07 -5.97 -20.75
N ALA A 86 -1.04 -4.67 -20.55
CA ALA A 86 -1.31 -3.70 -21.59
C ALA A 86 -0.24 -2.60 -21.56
N ALA A 87 -0.10 -1.89 -22.68
CA ALA A 87 0.79 -0.74 -22.77
C ALA A 87 0.43 0.28 -21.67
N ASP A 88 1.45 0.92 -21.12
CA ASP A 88 1.36 2.05 -20.18
C ASP A 88 0.67 1.82 -18.84
N LEU A 89 0.10 0.66 -18.55
CA LEU A 89 -0.59 0.42 -17.26
C LEU A 89 0.34 0.60 -16.04
N ARG A 90 1.63 0.25 -16.15
CA ARG A 90 2.59 0.54 -15.07
C ARG A 90 2.82 2.04 -14.88
N ASN A 91 2.92 2.78 -15.97
CA ASN A 91 3.12 4.23 -15.93
C ASN A 91 1.88 4.92 -15.37
N ARG A 92 0.69 4.50 -15.80
CA ARG A 92 -0.61 4.96 -15.29
C ARG A 92 -0.77 4.64 -13.81
N LEU A 93 -0.37 3.45 -13.37
CA LEU A 93 -0.39 3.06 -11.97
C LEU A 93 0.54 3.95 -11.14
N ALA A 94 1.79 4.13 -11.57
CA ALA A 94 2.72 5.01 -10.89
C ALA A 94 2.20 6.46 -10.81
N ALA A 95 1.67 6.99 -11.92
CA ALA A 95 1.11 8.34 -11.97
C ALA A 95 -0.10 8.52 -11.03
N GLU A 96 -1.03 7.57 -11.03
CA GLU A 96 -2.22 7.65 -10.18
C GLU A 96 -1.87 7.46 -8.69
N VAL A 97 -0.89 6.62 -8.37
CA VAL A 97 -0.36 6.49 -7.00
C VAL A 97 0.27 7.81 -6.55
N LEU A 98 1.15 8.40 -7.37
CA LEU A 98 1.80 9.67 -7.04
C LEU A 98 0.80 10.81 -6.89
N LYS A 99 -0.17 10.91 -7.79
CA LYS A 99 -1.26 11.89 -7.73
C LYS A 99 -2.07 11.75 -6.44
N SER A 100 -2.52 10.53 -6.13
CA SER A 100 -3.31 10.26 -4.92
C SER A 100 -2.50 10.52 -3.65
N PHE A 101 -1.23 10.08 -3.63
CA PHE A 101 -0.33 10.27 -2.51
C PHE A 101 -0.05 11.76 -2.27
N TYR A 102 0.25 12.53 -3.33
CA TYR A 102 0.49 13.96 -3.20
C TYR A 102 -0.75 14.73 -2.71
N GLY A 103 -1.94 14.32 -3.13
CA GLY A 103 -3.20 14.87 -2.58
C GLY A 103 -3.33 14.64 -1.07
N PHE A 104 -3.02 13.43 -0.60
CA PHE A 104 -3.04 13.13 0.84
C PHE A 104 -1.88 13.74 1.61
N TYR A 105 -0.70 13.85 0.99
CA TYR A 105 0.51 14.33 1.61
C TYR A 105 0.50 15.85 1.80
N SER A 106 -0.01 16.60 0.80
CA SER A 106 -0.15 18.06 0.90
C SER A 106 -1.09 18.52 2.02
N SER A 107 -1.95 17.62 2.52
CA SER A 107 -2.90 17.85 3.60
C SER A 107 -2.76 16.82 4.73
N LEU A 108 -1.54 16.32 4.97
CA LEU A 108 -1.30 15.20 5.88
C LEU A 108 -1.81 15.46 7.31
N GLU A 109 -1.68 16.69 7.80
CA GLU A 109 -2.19 17.11 9.12
C GLU A 109 -3.72 17.10 9.21
N GLY A 110 -4.41 17.37 8.09
CA GLY A 110 -5.87 17.30 7.99
C GLY A 110 -6.39 15.85 7.99
N ARG A 111 -5.49 14.86 7.86
CA ARG A 111 -5.79 13.42 7.95
C ARG A 111 -6.90 12.92 7.02
N GLY A 112 -7.15 13.59 5.90
CA GLY A 112 -8.18 13.20 4.93
C GLY A 112 -8.01 11.76 4.40
N PHE A 113 -6.76 11.28 4.33
CA PHE A 113 -6.46 9.89 3.98
C PHE A 113 -7.04 8.84 4.93
N LEU A 114 -7.38 9.21 6.18
CA LEU A 114 -7.92 8.27 7.16
C LEU A 114 -9.32 7.76 6.80
N GLU A 115 -10.12 8.55 6.09
CA GLU A 115 -11.43 8.11 5.62
C GLU A 115 -11.28 6.94 4.64
N GLU A 116 -10.47 7.16 3.60
CA GLU A 116 -10.18 6.14 2.58
C GLU A 116 -9.46 4.92 3.19
N TYR A 117 -8.60 5.14 4.19
CA TYR A 117 -7.92 4.07 4.91
C TYR A 117 -8.90 3.21 5.73
N ARG A 118 -9.77 3.84 6.52
CA ARG A 118 -10.76 3.14 7.36
C ARG A 118 -11.79 2.41 6.51
N ARG A 119 -12.29 3.05 5.45
CA ARG A 119 -13.25 2.47 4.50
C ARG A 119 -12.74 1.17 3.88
N ARG A 120 -11.42 1.07 3.68
CA ARG A 120 -10.76 -0.11 3.09
C ARG A 120 -10.11 -1.01 4.12
N SER A 121 -10.25 -0.78 5.42
CA SER A 121 -9.55 -1.59 6.41
C SER A 121 -10.06 -3.04 6.37
N ALA A 122 -9.12 -3.98 6.19
CA ALA A 122 -9.42 -5.42 6.22
C ALA A 122 -9.61 -5.97 7.65
N VAL A 123 -9.28 -5.17 8.68
CA VAL A 123 -9.19 -5.65 10.08
C VAL A 123 -10.22 -5.03 11.01
N ILE A 124 -10.82 -3.88 10.66
CA ILE A 124 -11.87 -3.27 11.48
C ILE A 124 -13.06 -4.23 11.58
N GLY A 125 -13.50 -4.49 12.81
CA GLY A 125 -14.59 -5.43 13.10
C GLY A 125 -14.21 -6.92 12.93
N LYS A 126 -12.94 -7.25 12.79
CA LYS A 126 -12.44 -8.64 12.70
C LYS A 126 -11.66 -9.04 13.95
N ARG A 127 -11.67 -10.33 14.29
CA ARG A 127 -10.74 -10.90 15.28
C ARG A 127 -9.36 -10.99 14.65
N ILE A 128 -8.35 -10.43 15.32
CA ILE A 128 -6.96 -10.42 14.86
C ILE A 128 -6.03 -11.02 15.91
N SER A 129 -4.88 -11.53 15.46
CA SER A 129 -3.74 -11.87 16.31
C SER A 129 -2.65 -10.84 16.08
N VAL A 130 -2.12 -10.27 17.17
CA VAL A 130 -0.98 -9.35 17.14
C VAL A 130 0.23 -10.11 17.68
N ILE A 131 1.30 -10.14 16.89
CA ILE A 131 2.58 -10.74 17.28
C ILE A 131 3.53 -9.58 17.58
N SER A 132 3.87 -9.39 18.85
CA SER A 132 4.97 -8.51 19.25
C SER A 132 6.28 -9.29 19.18
N ARG A 133 7.38 -8.63 18.79
CA ARG A 133 8.70 -9.12 19.16
C ARG A 133 8.92 -8.74 20.61
N ASP A 134 9.14 -9.74 21.48
CA ASP A 134 9.77 -9.48 22.77
C ASP A 134 11.18 -8.93 22.49
N GLY A 135 11.56 -7.88 23.22
CA GLY A 135 12.89 -7.28 23.13
C GLY A 135 13.98 -8.19 23.66
#